data_AF-A0A401G2Y0-F1
#
_entry.id   AF-A0A401G2Y0-F1
#
_cell.length_a   1.000
_cell.length_b   1.000
_cell.length_c   1.000
_cell.angle_alpha   90.00
_cell.angle_beta   90.00
_cell.angle_gamma   90.00
#
_symmetry.space_group_name_H-M   'P 1'
#
loop_
_entity.id
_entity.type
_entity.pdbx_description
1 polymer ?
#
loop_
_entity_poly.entity_id
_entity_poly.type
_entity_poly.pdbx_seq_one_letter_code
_entity_poly.pdbx_strand_id
1 'polypeptide(L)'
;MQKKHIEIKPFTWLYAPLSLVSRCDADIHLFEDDRAVVIVSDREDNLGIGIRDGVMTISRTVMDKHGIRPEHLTWIETRTEAGEAIHEQVRFETDAAGQPAPVRTPVDAAAVQALIDRAG
;
A
#
# COMPACT_ATOMS: atom_id res chain seq x y z
N MET A 1 -6.69 19.45 0.03
CA MET A 1 -5.71 19.68 1.12
C MET A 1 -5.53 18.38 1.89
N GLN A 2 -4.34 18.06 2.41
CA GLN A 2 -4.16 16.88 3.26
C GLN A 2 -4.87 17.08 4.61
N LYS A 3 -5.75 16.15 4.96
CA LYS A 3 -6.52 16.17 6.21
C LYS A 3 -5.74 15.53 7.36
N LYS A 4 -5.01 14.44 7.08
CA LYS A 4 -4.31 13.65 8.11
C LYS A 4 -3.15 12.84 7.52
N HIS A 5 -2.07 12.69 8.28
CA HIS A 5 -1.00 11.72 8.05
C HIS A 5 -0.99 10.72 9.22
N ILE A 6 -0.85 9.43 8.92
CA ILE A 6 -0.79 8.35 9.91
C ILE A 6 0.40 7.47 9.56
N GLU A 7 1.30 7.29 10.53
CA GLU A 7 2.40 6.33 10.43
C GLU A 7 2.10 5.10 11.29
N ILE A 8 2.29 3.90 10.72
CA ILE A 8 2.13 2.62 11.42
C ILE A 8 3.38 1.78 11.17
N LYS A 9 4.27 1.74 12.17
CA LYS A 9 5.60 1.13 12.08
C LYS A 9 5.85 0.28 13.33
N PRO A 10 5.55 -1.04 13.34
CA PRO A 10 5.08 -1.85 12.21
C PRO A 10 3.55 -1.87 12.07
N PHE A 11 3.06 -1.84 10.84
CA PHE A 11 1.76 -2.39 10.48
C PHE A 11 1.85 -3.92 10.48
N THR A 12 0.93 -4.59 11.16
CA THR A 12 0.93 -6.06 11.31
C THR A 12 -0.36 -6.64 10.76
N TRP A 13 -0.27 -7.72 9.98
CA TRP A 13 -1.42 -8.47 9.51
C TRP A 13 -1.21 -9.98 9.63
N LEU A 14 -2.32 -10.72 9.67
CA LEU A 14 -2.32 -12.18 9.58
C LEU A 14 -2.57 -12.59 8.13
N TYR A 15 -1.63 -13.31 7.54
CA TYR A 15 -1.87 -14.01 6.29
C TYR A 15 -2.53 -15.36 6.58
N ALA A 16 -3.86 -15.34 6.59
CA ALA A 16 -4.69 -16.48 6.99
C ALA A 16 -4.38 -17.80 6.27
N PRO A 17 -4.09 -17.85 4.95
CA PRO A 17 -3.81 -19.11 4.25
C PRO A 17 -2.65 -19.92 4.84
N LEU A 18 -1.66 -19.25 5.42
CA LEU A 18 -0.49 -19.90 6.03
C LEU A 18 -0.38 -19.66 7.54
N SER A 19 -1.36 -18.97 8.15
CA SER A 19 -1.32 -18.55 9.55
C SER A 19 -0.04 -17.81 9.94
N LEU A 20 0.50 -17.00 9.02
CA LEU A 20 1.73 -16.25 9.23
C LEU A 20 1.42 -14.81 9.68
N VAL A 21 2.06 -14.38 10.76
CA VAL A 21 2.05 -12.96 11.16
C VAL A 21 3.12 -12.24 10.35
N SER A 22 2.69 -11.26 9.57
CA SER A 22 3.54 -10.48 8.67
C SER A 22 3.57 -9.03 9.09
N ARG A 23 4.65 -8.32 8.75
CA ARG A 23 4.90 -6.95 9.17
C ARG A 23 5.46 -6.11 8.03
N CYS A 24 5.04 -4.86 7.98
CA CYS A 24 5.55 -3.83 7.07
C CYS A 24 5.50 -2.49 7.79
N ASP A 25 6.13 -1.48 7.22
CA ASP A 25 5.88 -0.09 7.62
C ASP A 25 4.82 0.49 6.67
N ALA A 26 3.95 1.35 7.20
CA ALA A 26 2.89 1.99 6.43
C ALA A 26 2.76 3.48 6.76
N ASP A 27 2.75 4.30 5.73
CA ASP A 27 2.48 5.74 5.77
C ASP A 27 1.17 6.01 5.00
N ILE A 28 0.17 6.54 5.69
CA ILE A 28 -1.19 6.75 5.16
C ILE A 28 -1.50 8.24 5.17
N HIS A 29 -1.64 8.82 3.98
CA HIS A 29 -2.02 10.20 3.75
C HIS A 29 -3.51 10.24 3.36
N LEU A 30 -4.33 10.86 4.22
CA LEU A 30 -5.76 11.04 3.99
C LEU A 30 -6.04 12.48 3.58
N PHE A 31 -6.88 12.66 2.57
CA PHE A 31 -7.25 13.96 2.01
C PHE A 31 -8.71 14.31 2.32
N GLU A 32 -9.08 15.58 2.18
CA GLU A 32 -10.43 16.06 2.51
C GLU A 32 -11.53 15.52 1.59
N ASP A 33 -11.17 15.11 0.37
CA ASP A 33 -12.08 14.64 -0.67
C ASP A 33 -12.15 13.10 -0.78
N ASP A 34 -11.95 12.43 0.36
CA ASP A 34 -11.97 10.97 0.49
C ASP A 34 -10.90 10.23 -0.35
N ARG A 35 -9.92 10.95 -0.91
CA ARG A 35 -8.72 10.35 -1.50
C ARG A 35 -7.73 9.92 -0.43
N ALA A 36 -6.91 8.92 -0.76
CA ALA A 36 -5.79 8.51 0.06
C ALA A 36 -4.58 8.11 -0.77
N VAL A 37 -3.40 8.42 -0.25
CA VAL A 37 -2.13 7.87 -0.74
C VAL A 37 -1.55 7.02 0.39
N VAL A 38 -1.31 5.74 0.10
CA VAL A 38 -0.75 4.78 1.06
C VAL A 38 0.56 4.26 0.52
N ILE A 39 1.61 4.41 1.32
CA ILE A 39 2.95 3.93 1.02
C ILE A 39 3.24 2.83 2.02
N VAL A 40 3.57 1.64 1.53
CA VAL A 40 4.00 0.52 2.37
C VAL A 40 5.41 0.11 1.99
N SER A 41 6.21 -0.26 2.99
CA SER A 41 7.56 -0.76 2.76
C SER A 41 7.82 -2.09 3.47
N ASP A 42 8.53 -2.98 2.77
CA ASP A 42 9.01 -4.22 3.37
C ASP A 42 9.95 -3.90 4.54
N ARG A 43 9.94 -4.78 5.53
CA ARG A 43 10.88 -4.73 6.66
C ARG A 43 11.79 -5.95 6.60
N GLU A 44 13.07 -5.75 6.92
CA GLU A 44 14.06 -6.83 7.00
C GLU A 44 13.72 -7.85 8.11
N ASP A 45 13.06 -7.41 9.18
CA ASP A 45 12.64 -8.25 10.31
C ASP A 45 11.28 -8.95 10.10
N ASN A 46 10.70 -8.83 8.90
CA ASN A 46 9.46 -9.53 8.55
C ASN A 46 9.74 -11.01 8.31
N LEU A 47 9.21 -11.87 9.20
CA LEU A 47 9.32 -13.33 9.11
C LEU A 47 8.13 -13.99 8.37
N GLY A 48 7.13 -13.19 7.98
CA GLY A 48 5.93 -13.64 7.30
C GLY A 48 6.02 -13.50 5.78
N ILE A 49 4.91 -13.10 5.16
CA ILE A 49 4.86 -12.79 3.72
C ILE A 49 5.18 -11.31 3.48
N GLY A 50 5.81 -11.00 2.33
CA GLY A 50 6.13 -9.62 1.95
C GLY A 50 4.90 -8.79 1.58
N ILE A 51 5.07 -7.47 1.48
CA ILE A 51 3.98 -6.55 1.11
C ILE A 51 3.34 -6.89 -0.26
N ARG A 52 4.15 -7.41 -1.19
CA ARG A 52 3.70 -7.76 -2.55
C ARG A 52 2.62 -8.85 -2.53
N ASP A 53 2.81 -9.86 -1.69
CA ASP A 53 1.86 -10.98 -1.52
C ASP A 53 0.73 -10.60 -0.55
N GLY A 54 1.01 -9.69 0.38
CA GLY A 54 0.05 -9.19 1.37
C GLY A 54 -0.90 -8.11 0.85
N VAL A 55 -0.64 -7.56 -0.34
CA VAL A 55 -1.23 -6.30 -0.82
C VAL A 55 -2.75 -6.24 -0.67
N MET A 56 -3.47 -7.30 -1.06
CA MET A 56 -4.94 -7.35 -0.99
C MET A 56 -5.46 -7.31 0.45
N THR A 57 -4.73 -7.91 1.39
CA THR A 57 -5.11 -7.95 2.81
C THR A 57 -4.85 -6.60 3.46
N ILE A 58 -3.68 -6.03 3.20
CA ILE A 58 -3.25 -4.75 3.79
C ILE A 58 -4.12 -3.61 3.24
N SER A 59 -4.29 -3.54 1.91
CA SER A 59 -5.08 -2.48 1.27
C SER A 59 -6.53 -2.50 1.71
N ARG A 60 -7.15 -3.68 1.78
CA ARG A 60 -8.52 -3.84 2.29
C ARG A 60 -8.64 -3.39 3.74
N THR A 61 -7.68 -3.76 4.60
CA THR A 61 -7.68 -3.32 6.00
C THR A 61 -7.61 -1.80 6.12
N VAL A 62 -6.78 -1.16 5.31
CA VAL A 62 -6.65 0.31 5.29
C VAL A 62 -7.92 0.96 4.76
N MET A 63 -8.50 0.44 3.67
CA MET A 63 -9.76 0.92 3.10
C MET A 63 -10.91 0.82 4.10
N ASP A 64 -11.12 -0.37 4.68
CA ASP A 64 -12.21 -0.63 5.63
C ASP A 64 -12.08 0.24 6.89
N LYS A 65 -10.85 0.41 7.40
CA LYS A 65 -10.58 1.22 8.60
C LYS A 65 -10.82 2.71 8.39
N HIS A 66 -10.60 3.21 7.18
CA HIS A 66 -10.64 4.64 6.86
C HIS A 66 -11.79 5.06 5.94
N GLY A 67 -12.65 4.11 5.53
CA GLY A 67 -13.78 4.38 4.64
C GLY A 67 -13.36 4.79 3.22
N ILE A 68 -12.21 4.33 2.75
CA ILE A 68 -11.66 4.71 1.44
C ILE A 68 -12.23 3.77 0.37
N ARG A 69 -12.72 4.34 -0.73
CA ARG A 69 -13.14 3.56 -1.89
C ARG A 69 -11.93 3.12 -2.73
N PRO A 70 -11.93 1.93 -3.35
CA PRO A 70 -10.79 1.46 -4.15
C PRO A 70 -10.32 2.46 -5.22
N GLU A 71 -11.24 3.15 -5.89
CA GLU A 71 -10.95 4.16 -6.92
C GLU A 71 -10.31 5.45 -6.38
N HIS A 72 -10.36 5.65 -5.07
CA HIS A 72 -9.78 6.81 -4.38
C HIS A 72 -8.44 6.50 -3.71
N LEU A 73 -8.00 5.24 -3.77
CA LEU A 73 -6.76 4.78 -3.17
C LEU A 73 -5.63 4.80 -4.19
N THR A 74 -4.60 5.59 -3.91
CA THR A 74 -3.27 5.43 -4.53
C THR A 74 -2.41 4.58 -3.62
N TRP A 75 -2.03 3.38 -4.07
CA TRP A 75 -1.20 2.46 -3.31
C TRP A 75 0.21 2.41 -3.89
N ILE A 76 1.22 2.47 -3.04
CA ILE A 76 2.63 2.45 -3.42
C ILE A 76 3.34 1.39 -2.56
N GLU A 77 3.94 0.41 -3.22
CA GLU A 77 4.82 -0.57 -2.60
C GLU A 77 6.27 -0.11 -2.74
N THR A 78 7.02 -0.12 -1.64
CA THR A 78 8.46 0.13 -1.63
C THR A 78 9.18 -1.12 -1.13
N ARG A 79 10.07 -1.66 -1.95
CA ARG A 79 10.84 -2.88 -1.64
C ARG A 79 12.31 -2.61 -1.90
N THR A 80 13.18 -3.34 -1.21
CA THR A 80 14.62 -3.28 -1.48
C THR A 80 15.01 -4.48 -2.34
N GLU A 81 15.55 -4.24 -3.52
CA GLU A 81 16.11 -5.27 -4.39
C GLU A 81 17.56 -4.89 -4.73
N ALA A 82 18.50 -5.82 -4.53
CA ALA A 82 19.94 -5.59 -4.74
C ALA A 82 20.53 -4.35 -4.02
N GLY A 83 19.92 -3.92 -2.91
CA GLY A 83 20.36 -2.75 -2.13
C GLY A 83 19.76 -1.42 -2.60
N GLU A 84 18.90 -1.43 -3.62
CA GLU A 84 18.20 -0.25 -4.12
C GLU A 84 16.72 -0.29 -3.76
N ALA A 85 16.16 0.88 -3.45
CA ALA A 85 14.72 1.01 -3.23
C ALA A 85 14.00 1.01 -4.59
N ILE A 86 13.05 0.09 -4.74
CA ILE A 86 12.14 0.01 -5.87
C ILE A 86 10.76 0.44 -5.39
N HIS A 87 10.14 1.35 -6.13
CA HIS A 87 8.78 1.80 -5.89
C HIS A 87 7.86 1.34 -7.02
N GLU A 88 6.71 0.77 -6.66
CA GLU A 88 5.67 0.36 -7.59
C GLU A 88 4.35 0.98 -7.17
N GLN A 89 3.71 1.74 -8.06
CA GLN A 89 2.31 2.09 -7.89
C GLN A 89 1.45 0.85 -8.18
N VAL A 90 0.52 0.55 -7.29
CA VAL A 90 -0.42 -0.56 -7.44
C VAL A 90 -1.81 0.00 -7.72
N ARG A 91 -2.43 -0.51 -8.78
CA ARG A 91 -3.84 -0.32 -9.11
C ARG A 91 -4.56 -1.64 -8.99
N PHE A 92 -5.74 -1.64 -8.39
CA PHE A 92 -6.57 -2.84 -8.29
C PHE A 92 -7.52 -2.87 -9.49
N GLU A 93 -7.18 -3.69 -10.48
CA GLU A 93 -8.04 -3.92 -11.64
C GLU A 93 -8.89 -5.17 -11.42
N THR A 94 -9.90 -5.39 -12.26
CA THR A 94 -10.70 -6.62 -12.20
C THR A 94 -10.11 -7.64 -13.18
N ASP A 95 -9.79 -8.84 -12.71
CA ASP A 95 -9.29 -9.93 -13.55
C ASP A 95 -10.40 -10.61 -14.36
N ALA A 96 -10.03 -11.59 -15.19
CA ALA A 96 -10.95 -12.34 -16.02
C ALA A 96 -12.02 -13.14 -15.22
N ALA A 97 -11.77 -13.39 -13.93
CA ALA A 97 -12.69 -14.06 -13.01
C ALA A 97 -13.56 -13.06 -12.21
N GLY A 98 -13.45 -11.76 -12.49
CA GLY A 98 -14.20 -10.73 -11.76
C GLY A 98 -13.60 -10.41 -10.39
N GLN A 99 -12.39 -10.86 -10.09
CA GLN A 99 -11.73 -10.63 -8.81
C GLN A 99 -10.77 -9.43 -8.90
N PRO A 100 -10.61 -8.66 -7.81
CA PRO A 100 -9.61 -7.59 -7.78
C PRO A 100 -8.19 -8.18 -7.86
N ALA A 101 -7.41 -7.72 -8.83
CA ALA A 101 -6.05 -8.12 -9.10
C ALA A 101 -5.12 -6.89 -9.11
N PRO A 102 -3.99 -6.92 -8.38
CA PRO A 102 -3.05 -5.81 -8.33
C PRO A 102 -2.22 -5.74 -9.61
N VAL A 103 -2.35 -4.64 -10.34
CA VAL A 103 -1.49 -4.26 -11.47
C VAL A 103 -0.45 -3.27 -10.98
N ARG A 104 0.82 -3.58 -11.21
CA ARG A 104 1.96 -2.81 -10.71
C ARG A 104 2.62 -2.03 -11.83
N THR A 105 2.96 -0.78 -11.55
CA THR A 105 3.69 0.07 -12.48
C THR A 105 4.87 0.69 -11.73
N PRO A 106 6.11 0.50 -12.19
CA PRO A 106 7.26 1.15 -11.58
C PRO A 106 7.09 2.67 -11.56
N VAL A 107 7.46 3.29 -10.45
CA VAL A 107 7.48 4.73 -10.28
C VAL A 107 8.82 5.14 -9.66
N ASP A 108 9.33 6.32 -10.01
CA ASP A 108 10.49 6.88 -9.33
C ASP A 108 10.08 7.59 -8.03
N ALA A 109 11.06 7.90 -7.18
CA ALA A 109 10.80 8.57 -5.89
C ALA A 109 10.18 9.97 -6.07
N ALA A 110 10.49 10.67 -7.16
CA ALA A 110 9.91 11.99 -7.44
C ALA A 110 8.41 11.87 -7.79
N ALA A 111 8.02 10.82 -8.50
CA ALA A 111 6.64 10.50 -8.83
C ALA A 111 5.85 10.13 -7.57
N VAL A 112 6.46 9.44 -6.59
CA VAL A 112 5.82 9.19 -5.28
C VAL A 112 5.44 10.51 -4.61
N GLN A 113 6.39 11.45 -4.51
CA GLN A 113 6.11 12.77 -3.91
C GLN A 113 5.05 13.53 -4.70
N ALA A 114 5.14 13.53 -6.04
CA ALA A 114 4.15 14.18 -6.89
C ALA A 114 2.73 13.58 -6.73
N LEU A 115 2.61 12.28 -6.43
CA LEU A 115 1.33 11.64 -6.15
C LEU A 115 0.73 12.11 -4.82
N ILE A 116 1.56 12.29 -3.79
CA ILE A 116 1.13 12.90 -2.52
C ILE A 116 0.66 14.34 -2.76
N ASP A 117 1.45 15.13 -3.49
CA ASP A 117 1.17 16.55 -3.73
C ASP A 117 -0.09 16.77 -4.58
N ARG A 118 -0.34 15.93 -5.60
CA ARG A 118 -1.56 16.00 -6.44
C ARG A 118 -2.82 15.52 -5.75
N ALA A 119 -2.68 14.74 -4.68
CA ALA A 119 -3.79 14.35 -3.83
C ALA A 119 -4.16 15.45 -2.82
N GLY A 120 -3.19 16.31 -2.46
CA GLY A 120 -3.37 17.54 -1.66
C GLY A 120 -4.11 18.64 -2.40
#